data_AF-A0AAD6CB58-F1
#
_entry.id   AF-A0AAD6CB58-F1
#
_cell.length_a   1.000
_cell.length_b   1.000
_cell.length_c   1.000
_cell.angle_alpha   90.00
_cell.angle_beta   90.00
_cell.angle_gamma   90.00
#
_symmetry.space_group_name_H-M   'P 1'
#
loop_
_entity.id
_entity.type
_entity.pdbx_description
1 polymer ?
#
loop_
_entity_poly.entity_id
_entity_poly.type
_entity_poly.pdbx_seq_one_letter_code
_entity_poly.pdbx_strand_id
1 'polypeptide(L)'
;MQPTGSILEIGYKEVVADLATNANSIVAFVHLFYHQGKRDASKKLIAKCVSPDDLQIVSFHPGLIFTGAAEKAGYTRTTLNWDDEDLPGHYAVWAASDEAKFLHGRFTWATWDVDEISSGKIRERIDGDANYLKVGVVGL
;
A
#
# COMPACT_ATOMS: atom_id res chain seq x y z
N MET A 1 -10.03 15.43 -13.02
CA MET A 1 -10.71 14.24 -13.58
C MET A 1 -9.61 13.48 -14.31
N GLN A 2 -9.25 12.26 -13.89
CA GLN A 2 -8.23 11.51 -14.63
C GLN A 2 -8.81 11.12 -16.00
N PRO A 3 -8.03 11.20 -17.09
CA PRO A 3 -8.51 10.84 -18.41
C PRO A 3 -8.88 9.36 -18.44
N THR A 4 -10.13 9.07 -18.81
CA THR A 4 -10.65 7.72 -19.01
C THR A 4 -10.41 7.33 -20.47
N GLY A 5 -9.57 6.32 -20.71
CA GLY A 5 -9.28 5.78 -22.04
C GLY A 5 -8.23 4.67 -21.99
N SER A 6 -8.12 3.87 -23.05
CA SER A 6 -7.09 2.86 -23.18
C SER A 6 -5.69 3.48 -23.28
N ILE A 7 -4.62 2.71 -23.02
CA ILE A 7 -3.21 3.18 -23.12
C ILE A 7 -2.87 3.78 -24.49
N LEU A 8 -3.64 3.44 -25.53
CA LEU A 8 -3.53 3.99 -26.88
C LEU A 8 -4.12 5.40 -27.01
N GLU A 9 -5.09 5.75 -26.16
CA GLU A 9 -5.81 7.03 -26.19
C GLU A 9 -5.14 8.11 -25.31
N ILE A 10 -4.60 7.71 -24.15
CA ILE A 10 -3.96 8.63 -23.18
C ILE A 10 -2.45 8.81 -23.38
N GLY A 11 -1.81 7.94 -24.17
CA GLY A 11 -0.38 8.03 -24.49
C GLY A 11 0.54 7.54 -23.36
N TYR A 12 1.60 6.81 -23.75
CA TYR A 12 2.48 6.12 -22.79
C TYR A 12 3.16 7.06 -21.76
N LYS A 13 3.36 8.33 -22.12
CA LYS A 13 4.07 9.30 -21.27
C LYS A 13 3.25 9.71 -20.04
N GLU A 14 1.92 9.81 -20.18
CA GLU A 14 1.03 10.16 -19.06
C GLU A 14 0.87 8.96 -18.10
N VAL A 15 0.77 7.74 -18.65
CA VAL A 15 0.78 6.50 -17.85
C VAL A 15 2.07 6.34 -17.04
N VAL A 16 3.22 6.69 -17.64
CA VAL A 16 4.52 6.66 -16.95
C VAL A 16 4.61 7.75 -15.87
N ALA A 17 4.00 8.92 -16.08
CA ALA A 17 3.97 10.00 -15.07
C ALA A 17 3.09 9.64 -13.87
N ASP A 18 1.93 9.01 -14.09
CA ASP A 18 1.04 8.54 -13.03
C ASP A 18 1.65 7.36 -12.25
N LEU A 19 2.34 6.44 -12.96
CA LEU A 19 3.14 5.38 -12.34
C LEU A 19 4.28 5.96 -11.51
N ALA A 20 4.99 6.95 -12.05
CA ALA A 20 6.09 7.62 -11.37
C ALA A 20 5.61 8.36 -10.12
N THR A 21 4.44 9.01 -10.14
CA THR A 21 3.96 9.77 -8.98
C THR A 21 3.49 8.85 -7.84
N ASN A 22 2.77 7.78 -8.16
CA ASN A 22 2.25 6.84 -7.16
C ASN A 22 3.31 5.86 -6.65
N ALA A 23 4.25 5.47 -7.51
CA ALA A 23 5.33 4.58 -7.12
C ALA A 23 6.55 5.33 -6.58
N ASN A 24 6.91 6.54 -7.05
CA ASN A 24 8.14 7.20 -6.59
C ASN A 24 8.07 7.61 -5.13
N SER A 25 6.94 8.05 -4.59
CA SER A 25 6.87 8.43 -3.18
C SER A 25 7.12 7.20 -2.29
N ILE A 26 6.44 6.09 -2.58
CA ILE A 26 6.64 4.80 -1.90
C ILE A 26 8.05 4.26 -2.16
N VAL A 27 8.55 4.31 -3.40
CA VAL A 27 9.89 3.83 -3.79
C VAL A 27 11.00 4.70 -3.22
N ALA A 28 10.79 6.01 -3.04
CA ALA A 28 11.72 6.92 -2.40
C ALA A 28 11.76 6.66 -0.90
N PHE A 29 10.60 6.47 -0.23
CA PHE A 29 10.57 6.04 1.17
C PHE A 29 11.20 4.66 1.37
N VAL A 30 10.90 3.70 0.49
CA VAL A 30 11.56 2.39 0.49
C VAL A 30 13.06 2.57 0.26
N HIS A 31 13.51 3.35 -0.71
CA HIS A 31 14.93 3.56 -0.97
C HIS A 31 15.68 4.29 0.16
N LEU A 32 15.03 5.28 0.80
CA LEU A 32 15.60 6.12 1.86
C LEU A 32 15.64 5.40 3.22
N PHE A 33 14.60 4.62 3.56
CA PHE A 33 14.47 4.01 4.89
C PHE A 33 14.66 2.49 4.89
N TYR A 34 14.46 1.84 3.75
CA TYR A 34 14.44 0.39 3.60
C TYR A 34 15.35 -0.04 2.45
N HIS A 35 16.68 -0.07 2.68
CA HIS A 35 17.68 -0.65 1.75
C HIS A 35 17.43 -2.17 1.51
N GLN A 36 16.29 -2.53 0.94
CA GLN A 36 15.78 -3.87 0.76
C GLN A 36 16.39 -4.44 -0.53
N GLY A 37 17.39 -5.32 -0.38
CA GLY A 37 18.04 -6.03 -1.47
C GLY A 37 17.15 -7.09 -2.17
N LYS A 38 15.87 -7.21 -1.82
CA LYS A 38 14.96 -8.24 -2.36
C LYS A 38 13.64 -7.62 -2.83
N ARG A 39 13.67 -6.96 -3.97
CA ARG A 39 12.46 -6.67 -4.75
C ARG A 39 12.00 -7.98 -5.40
N ASP A 40 11.08 -8.68 -4.76
CA ASP A 40 10.51 -9.87 -5.37
C ASP A 40 9.23 -9.50 -6.14
N ALA A 41 9.38 -9.26 -7.44
CA ALA A 41 8.26 -9.00 -8.34
C ALA A 41 7.26 -10.18 -8.37
N SER A 42 7.68 -11.40 -8.00
CA SER A 42 6.82 -12.59 -8.01
C SER A 42 5.69 -12.50 -6.98
N LYS A 43 5.88 -11.85 -5.83
CA LYS A 43 4.84 -11.71 -4.80
C LYS A 43 3.61 -10.95 -5.28
N LYS A 44 3.78 -10.02 -6.22
CA LYS A 44 2.67 -9.25 -6.84
C LYS A 44 1.89 -10.08 -7.85
N LEU A 45 2.55 -11.01 -8.55
CA LEU A 45 1.90 -11.96 -9.44
C LEU A 45 1.10 -12.99 -8.63
N ILE A 46 1.64 -13.46 -7.51
CA ILE A 46 0.95 -14.41 -6.62
C ILE A 46 -0.38 -13.82 -6.12
N ALA A 47 -0.40 -12.56 -5.66
CA ALA A 47 -1.62 -11.88 -5.21
C ALA A 47 -2.68 -11.65 -6.31
N LYS A 48 -2.35 -11.83 -7.60
CA LYS A 48 -3.34 -11.81 -8.69
C LYS A 48 -3.86 -13.21 -9.03
N CYS A 49 -3.14 -14.26 -8.66
CA CYS A 49 -3.37 -15.62 -9.12
C CYS A 49 -3.86 -16.57 -8.02
N VAL A 50 -4.00 -16.09 -6.78
CA VAL A 50 -4.42 -16.90 -5.63
C VAL A 50 -5.70 -16.32 -5.02
N SER A 51 -6.62 -17.20 -4.61
CA SER A 51 -7.80 -16.77 -3.86
C SER A 51 -7.38 -16.27 -2.47
N PRO A 52 -8.01 -15.22 -1.92
CA PRO A 52 -7.83 -14.85 -0.52
C PRO A 52 -8.23 -15.96 0.47
N ASP A 53 -9.04 -16.95 0.05
CA ASP A 53 -9.35 -18.12 0.88
C ASP A 53 -8.18 -19.10 1.01
N ASP A 54 -7.27 -19.13 0.02
CA ASP A 54 -6.07 -19.97 0.04
C ASP A 54 -4.87 -19.20 0.61
N LEU A 55 -4.71 -17.93 0.25
CA LEU A 55 -3.62 -17.07 0.69
C LEU A 55 -4.01 -15.59 0.62
N GLN A 56 -4.07 -14.94 1.77
CA GLN A 56 -4.26 -13.49 1.86
C GLN A 56 -2.92 -12.76 1.81
N ILE A 57 -2.81 -11.78 0.91
CA ILE A 57 -1.64 -10.91 0.79
C ILE A 57 -2.09 -9.47 0.91
N VAL A 58 -1.70 -8.79 1.98
CA VAL A 58 -1.94 -7.37 2.20
C VAL A 58 -0.59 -6.68 2.38
N SER A 59 -0.41 -5.53 1.74
CA SER A 59 0.76 -4.67 1.97
C SER A 59 0.30 -3.41 2.67
N PHE A 60 1.06 -2.90 3.63
CA PHE A 60 0.69 -1.65 4.29
C PHE A 60 1.90 -0.83 4.71
N HIS A 61 1.72 0.48 4.83
CA HIS A 61 2.69 1.36 5.48
C HIS A 61 2.50 1.27 7.00
N PRO A 62 3.55 0.99 7.79
CA PRO A 62 3.44 0.75 9.22
C PRO A 62 3.30 2.03 10.07
N GLY A 63 3.03 3.19 9.46
CA GLY A 63 3.17 4.49 10.12
C GLY A 63 4.61 4.98 10.25
N LEU A 64 4.81 6.05 11.00
CA LEU A 64 6.09 6.64 11.32
C LEU A 64 6.57 6.10 12.67
N ILE A 65 7.34 5.02 12.67
CA ILE A 65 7.86 4.41 13.89
C ILE A 65 9.27 4.90 14.19
N PHE A 66 9.52 5.33 15.43
CA PHE A 66 10.87 5.69 15.85
C PHE A 66 11.73 4.44 16.01
N THR A 67 12.69 4.26 15.09
CA THR A 67 13.59 3.10 15.08
C THR A 67 15.03 3.53 15.33
N GLY A 68 15.91 2.56 15.63
CA GLY A 68 17.35 2.83 15.69
C GLY A 68 17.95 3.35 14.36
N ALA A 69 17.28 3.11 13.22
CA ALA A 69 17.68 3.73 11.95
C ALA A 69 17.33 5.22 11.90
N ALA A 70 16.16 5.61 12.43
CA ALA A 70 15.79 7.02 12.57
C ALA A 70 16.74 7.75 13.54
N GLU A 71 17.08 7.13 14.66
CA GLU A 71 18.07 7.67 15.60
C GLU A 71 19.43 7.92 14.94
N LYS A 72 19.95 6.95 14.19
CA LYS A 72 21.21 7.09 13.43
C LYS A 72 21.15 8.18 12.35
N ALA A 73 19.96 8.48 11.83
CA ALA A 73 19.73 9.57 10.89
C ALA A 73 19.61 10.95 11.56
N GLY A 74 19.78 11.03 12.89
CA GLY A 74 19.76 12.28 13.65
C GLY A 74 18.38 12.69 14.18
N TYR A 75 17.38 11.82 14.04
CA TYR A 75 16.08 12.06 14.63
C TYR A 75 16.05 11.73 16.12
N THR A 76 15.19 12.42 16.87
CA THR A 76 14.90 12.10 18.26
C THR A 76 13.44 11.69 18.41
N ARG A 77 13.06 11.17 19.58
CA ARG A 77 11.66 10.85 19.89
C ARG A 77 10.72 12.06 19.81
N THR A 78 11.23 13.29 19.73
CA THR A 78 10.44 14.52 19.67
C THR A 78 10.58 15.27 18.35
N THR A 79 11.40 14.80 17.39
CA THR A 79 11.58 15.51 16.11
C THR A 79 10.38 15.42 15.19
N LEU A 80 9.58 14.35 15.33
CA LEU A 80 8.34 14.12 14.58
C LEU A 80 7.27 13.60 15.54
N ASN A 81 6.02 13.65 15.10
CA ASN A 81 4.94 12.94 15.78
C ASN A 81 5.00 11.46 15.38
N TRP A 82 5.88 10.70 16.04
CA TRP A 82 6.01 9.27 15.82
C TRP A 82 4.74 8.54 16.27
N ASP A 83 4.32 7.56 15.48
CA ASP A 83 3.26 6.64 15.83
C ASP A 83 3.77 5.62 16.86
N ASP A 84 2.85 5.11 17.67
CA ASP A 84 3.12 4.03 18.61
C ASP A 84 3.45 2.73 17.87
N GLU A 85 4.48 2.01 18.28
CA GLU A 85 4.90 0.75 17.67
C GLU A 85 3.84 -0.36 17.72
N ASP A 86 2.90 -0.30 18.66
CA ASP A 86 1.81 -1.27 18.76
C ASP A 86 0.79 -1.10 17.63
N LEU A 87 0.65 0.10 17.05
CA LEU A 87 -0.30 0.40 15.99
C LEU A 87 -0.13 -0.53 14.76
N PRO A 88 1.04 -0.61 14.11
CA PRO A 88 1.24 -1.54 13.00
C PRO A 88 1.16 -3.01 13.41
N GLY A 89 1.45 -3.33 14.68
CA GLY A 89 1.28 -4.68 15.23
C GLY A 89 -0.19 -5.10 15.27
N HIS A 90 -1.04 -4.28 15.86
CA HIS A 90 -2.49 -4.50 15.90
C HIS A 90 -3.09 -4.51 14.49
N TYR A 91 -2.67 -3.58 13.62
CA TYR A 91 -3.12 -3.57 12.24
C TYR A 91 -2.75 -4.85 11.50
N ALA A 92 -1.53 -5.38 11.68
CA ALA A 92 -1.11 -6.62 11.04
C ALA A 92 -1.95 -7.83 11.46
N VAL A 93 -2.34 -7.90 12.73
CA VAL A 93 -3.23 -8.95 13.25
C VAL A 93 -4.60 -8.86 12.60
N TRP A 94 -5.20 -7.66 12.58
CA TRP A 94 -6.49 -7.43 11.90
C TRP A 94 -6.40 -7.70 10.38
N ALA A 95 -5.35 -7.23 9.72
CA ALA A 95 -5.15 -7.42 8.28
C ALA A 95 -4.92 -8.89 7.88
N ALA A 96 -4.62 -9.77 8.83
CA ALA A 96 -4.51 -11.21 8.62
C ALA A 96 -5.82 -11.95 8.86
N SER A 97 -6.87 -11.29 9.35
CA SER A 97 -8.17 -11.90 9.60
C SER A 97 -9.05 -11.97 8.35
N ASP A 98 -10.12 -12.76 8.45
CA ASP A 98 -11.17 -12.85 7.42
C ASP A 98 -11.89 -11.50 7.21
N GLU A 99 -11.96 -10.66 8.24
CA GLU A 99 -12.61 -9.34 8.15
C GLU A 99 -11.91 -8.45 7.11
N ALA A 100 -10.59 -8.59 6.97
CA ALA A 100 -9.77 -7.81 6.05
C ALA A 100 -9.62 -8.44 4.65
N LYS A 101 -10.32 -9.53 4.33
CA LYS A 101 -10.20 -10.24 3.03
C LYS A 101 -10.36 -9.32 1.81
N PHE A 102 -11.20 -8.31 1.92
CA PHE A 102 -11.42 -7.32 0.87
C PHE A 102 -10.16 -6.50 0.52
N LEU A 103 -9.14 -6.50 1.38
CA LEU A 103 -7.84 -5.86 1.15
C LEU A 103 -6.84 -6.75 0.39
N HIS A 104 -7.22 -7.97 0.00
CA HIS A 104 -6.32 -8.86 -0.75
C HIS A 104 -5.74 -8.18 -2.00
N GLY A 105 -4.41 -8.20 -2.11
CA GLY A 105 -3.62 -7.61 -3.18
C GLY A 105 -3.52 -6.08 -3.13
N ARG A 106 -3.99 -5.42 -2.06
CA ARG A 106 -4.03 -3.95 -1.92
C ARG A 106 -2.94 -3.42 -1.00
N PHE A 107 -2.67 -2.12 -1.15
CA PHE A 107 -1.77 -1.34 -0.31
C PHE A 107 -2.55 -0.32 0.54
N THR A 108 -2.39 -0.39 1.86
CA THR A 108 -3.10 0.45 2.86
C THR A 108 -2.13 1.09 3.86
N TRP A 109 -2.63 1.88 4.82
CA TRP A 109 -1.84 2.42 5.93
C TRP A 109 -2.38 1.93 7.28
N ALA A 110 -1.48 1.59 8.19
CA ALA A 110 -1.84 1.16 9.55
C ALA A 110 -2.52 2.26 10.38
N THR A 111 -2.31 3.53 10.00
CA THR A 111 -2.92 4.71 10.63
C THR A 111 -4.34 4.98 10.15
N TRP A 112 -4.88 4.18 9.22
CA TRP A 112 -6.29 4.29 8.81
C TRP A 112 -7.20 3.60 9.82
N ASP A 113 -8.38 4.19 10.01
CA ASP A 113 -9.43 3.61 10.84
C ASP A 113 -10.01 2.35 10.17
N VAL A 114 -9.95 1.22 10.88
CA VAL A 114 -10.39 -0.08 10.35
C VAL A 114 -11.90 -0.14 10.10
N ASP A 115 -12.70 0.56 10.90
CA ASP A 115 -14.15 0.59 10.76
C ASP A 115 -14.55 1.44 9.55
N GLU A 116 -13.86 2.56 9.34
CA GLU A 116 -14.08 3.44 8.19
C GLU A 116 -13.73 2.73 6.88
N ILE A 117 -12.61 2.00 6.81
CA ILE A 117 -12.24 1.27 5.59
C ILE A 117 -13.10 0.02 5.36
N SER A 118 -13.70 -0.53 6.41
CA SER A 118 -14.55 -1.72 6.32
C SER A 118 -15.98 -1.42 5.91
N SER A 119 -16.47 -0.19 6.18
CA SER A 119 -17.89 0.15 5.99
C SER A 119 -18.17 1.49 5.30
N GLY A 120 -17.17 2.37 5.18
CA GLY A 120 -17.35 3.73 4.66
C GLY A 120 -17.13 3.87 3.15
N LYS A 121 -16.88 5.12 2.71
CA LYS A 121 -16.67 5.45 1.28
C LYS A 121 -15.50 4.72 0.65
N ILE A 122 -14.47 4.41 1.45
CA ILE A 122 -13.33 3.64 1.00
C ILE A 122 -13.78 2.22 0.64
N ARG A 123 -14.65 1.61 1.47
CA ARG A 123 -15.21 0.28 1.19
C ARG A 123 -16.01 0.29 -0.10
N GLU A 124 -16.94 1.23 -0.25
CA GLU A 124 -17.75 1.39 -1.46
C GLU A 124 -16.87 1.49 -2.71
N ARG A 125 -15.77 2.24 -2.63
CA ARG A 125 -14.82 2.39 -3.73
C ARG A 125 -14.02 1.12 -4.01
N ILE A 126 -13.63 0.37 -2.97
CA ILE A 126 -12.96 -0.93 -3.13
C ILE A 126 -13.87 -1.94 -3.85
N ASP A 127 -15.16 -1.94 -3.51
CA ASP A 127 -16.14 -2.83 -4.10
C ASP A 127 -16.50 -2.39 -5.54
N GLY A 128 -16.55 -1.08 -5.81
CA GLY A 128 -16.85 -0.52 -7.13
C GLY A 128 -15.67 -0.49 -8.11
N ASP A 129 -14.43 -0.50 -7.62
CA ASP A 129 -13.21 -0.52 -8.44
C ASP A 129 -12.24 -1.59 -7.94
N ALA A 130 -12.20 -2.71 -8.67
CA ALA A 130 -11.35 -3.86 -8.36
C ALA A 130 -9.84 -3.55 -8.37
N ASN A 131 -9.43 -2.46 -9.00
CA ASN A 131 -8.04 -2.00 -9.08
C ASN A 131 -7.71 -0.93 -8.03
N TYR A 132 -8.71 -0.38 -7.32
CA TYR A 132 -8.47 0.62 -6.30
C TYR A 132 -7.53 0.08 -5.20
N LEU A 133 -6.51 0.88 -4.88
CA LEU A 133 -5.41 0.57 -3.95
C LEU A 133 -4.53 -0.63 -4.34
N LYS A 134 -4.65 -1.18 -5.55
CA LYS A 134 -3.72 -2.19 -6.05
C LYS A 134 -2.57 -1.52 -6.79
N VAL A 135 -1.34 -1.94 -6.48
CA VAL A 135 -0.16 -1.47 -7.21
C VAL A 135 -0.01 -2.31 -8.47
N GLY A 136 -0.28 -1.73 -9.65
CA GLY A 136 -0.11 -2.42 -10.92
C GLY A 136 -0.39 -1.54 -12.14
N VAL A 137 -0.16 -2.11 -13.33
CA VAL A 137 -0.63 -1.54 -14.59
C VAL A 137 -2.08 -1.98 -14.78
N VAL A 138 -2.97 -1.01 -15.00
CA VAL A 138 -4.35 -1.27 -15.45
C VAL A 138 -4.29 -1.43 -16.97
N GLY A 139 -4.52 -2.65 -17.45
CA GLY A 139 -4.41 -2.97 -18.87
C GLY A 139 -5.13 -4.27 -19.22
N LEU A 140 -5.98 -4.15 -20.26
CA LEU A 140 -7.07 -5.02 -20.75
C LEU A 140 -8.37 -4.92 -19.97
#